data_AF-A0A178E2Z1-F1
#
_entry.id   AF-A0A178E2Z1-F1
#
_cell.length_a   1.000
_cell.length_b   1.000
_cell.length_c   1.000
_cell.angle_alpha   90.00
_cell.angle_beta   90.00
_cell.angle_gamma   90.00
#
_symmetry.space_group_name_H-M   'P 1'
#
loop_
_entity.id
_entity.type
_entity.pdbx_description
1 polymer ?
#
loop_
_entity_poly.entity_id
_entity_poly.type
_entity_poly.pdbx_seq_one_letter_code
_entity_poly.pdbx_strand_id
1 'polypeptide(L)'
;MATMMPPPGVSQKATPVKVHVPIKKDADTIMHIPSKEETATRIEILIAMTYGDPKAADAMVQTYSQKVCRPFVEAMHQALPRELRDMVYNYLFNVERLRVGNARRRLKKIVKDQWKRPTRPNRLSWIWFLNAAFAGDNPRREMLELLYARVFAILDYPCTILDSLHRLGTFDESGCGLLPIHFVRHLRVRLVVGTWWTGKLRDPLYWSNKSGLLSWKSCFAILRQVENKRYFRMRIIIANPGRISTKHVGHFLEVFRPLYCELTTAGAHIYLQLDVCYSGIDSLIDLCQLYEQRKAKWSAILKTMIREKGVEWNRANAVRPWMPKWVSKWDEEGDKAFDEAMESRLISYEE
;
A
#
# COMPACT_ATOMS: atom_id res chain seq x y z
N MET A 1 56.57 43.43 22.25
CA MET A 1 55.30 42.92 21.70
C MET A 1 55.17 43.44 20.30
N ALA A 2 55.22 42.52 19.32
CA ALA A 2 55.45 42.81 17.91
C ALA A 2 54.16 43.21 17.19
N THR A 3 54.22 44.33 16.50
CA THR A 3 53.22 44.88 15.58
C THR A 3 53.30 44.08 14.28
N MET A 4 52.22 43.36 13.90
CA MET A 4 52.13 42.70 12.59
C MET A 4 51.33 43.57 11.62
N MET A 5 51.99 43.94 10.52
CA MET A 5 51.39 44.64 9.38
C MET A 5 50.55 43.67 8.53
N PRO A 6 49.49 44.16 7.85
CA PRO A 6 48.74 43.39 6.86
C PRO A 6 49.50 43.32 5.51
N PRO A 7 49.29 42.25 4.72
CA PRO A 7 49.95 42.09 3.42
C PRO A 7 49.32 42.97 2.32
N PRO A 8 50.09 43.31 1.26
CA PRO A 8 49.66 44.19 0.19
C PRO A 8 48.73 43.48 -0.80
N GLY A 9 47.79 44.26 -1.33
CA GLY A 9 46.75 43.78 -2.23
C GLY A 9 47.23 43.42 -3.63
N VAL A 10 46.44 42.56 -4.27
CA VAL A 10 46.40 42.40 -5.72
C VAL A 10 44.95 42.54 -6.15
N SER A 11 44.59 43.73 -6.62
CA SER A 11 43.32 44.03 -7.29
C SER A 11 43.53 43.86 -8.79
N GLN A 12 43.16 42.71 -9.35
CA GLN A 12 43.01 42.54 -10.79
C GLN A 12 41.57 42.90 -11.16
N LYS A 13 41.37 44.15 -11.59
CA LYS A 13 40.16 44.54 -12.32
C LYS A 13 40.18 43.86 -13.68
N ALA A 14 39.33 42.87 -13.89
CA ALA A 14 39.08 42.30 -15.20
C ALA A 14 38.36 43.36 -16.08
N THR A 15 39.02 43.80 -17.14
CA THR A 15 38.41 44.63 -18.18
C THR A 15 37.41 43.78 -18.97
N PRO A 16 36.14 44.18 -19.13
CA PRO A 16 35.20 43.43 -19.93
C PRO A 16 35.58 43.55 -21.41
N VAL A 17 35.96 42.43 -22.01
CA VAL A 17 36.12 42.32 -23.48
C VAL A 17 34.73 42.42 -24.10
N LYS A 18 34.41 43.57 -24.69
CA LYS A 18 33.23 43.71 -25.56
C LYS A 18 33.52 42.99 -26.87
N VAL A 19 33.10 41.73 -26.95
CA VAL A 19 33.03 41.01 -28.23
C VAL A 19 31.81 41.55 -28.98
N HIS A 20 32.05 42.38 -30.00
CA HIS A 20 31.02 42.75 -30.96
C HIS A 20 30.82 41.57 -31.91
N VAL A 21 29.85 40.71 -31.58
CA VAL A 21 29.33 39.71 -32.53
C VAL A 21 28.35 40.44 -33.45
N PRO A 22 28.60 40.53 -34.77
CA PRO A 22 27.61 41.09 -35.68
C PRO A 22 26.41 40.14 -35.75
N ILE A 23 25.32 40.52 -35.08
CA ILE A 23 24.02 39.88 -35.25
C ILE A 23 23.49 40.32 -36.60
N LYS A 24 23.68 39.49 -37.64
CA LYS A 24 22.86 39.59 -38.86
C LYS A 24 21.42 39.31 -38.45
N LYS A 25 20.57 40.34 -38.46
CA LYS A 25 19.12 40.19 -38.34
C LYS A 25 18.58 39.64 -39.66
N ASP A 26 18.67 38.33 -39.83
CA ASP A 26 17.84 37.64 -40.82
C ASP A 26 16.46 37.48 -40.18
N ALA A 27 15.55 38.38 -40.55
CA ALA A 27 14.27 38.61 -39.89
C ALA A 27 13.23 37.47 -40.06
N ASP A 28 13.53 36.42 -40.83
CA ASP A 28 12.56 35.37 -41.17
C ASP A 28 12.97 33.95 -40.78
N THR A 29 14.05 33.78 -40.01
CA THR A 29 14.37 32.44 -39.48
C THR A 29 13.51 32.20 -38.24
N ILE A 30 12.31 31.63 -38.42
CA ILE A 30 11.56 31.03 -37.32
C ILE A 30 12.51 29.98 -36.72
N MET A 31 13.12 30.29 -35.57
CA MET A 31 13.91 29.32 -34.83
C MET A 31 12.94 28.20 -34.46
N HIS A 32 13.02 27.10 -35.21
CA HIS A 32 12.29 25.90 -34.89
C HIS A 32 12.86 25.41 -33.56
N ILE A 33 12.16 25.77 -32.47
CA ILE A 33 12.45 25.26 -31.15
C ILE A 33 12.04 23.80 -31.20
N PRO A 34 13.00 22.86 -31.17
CA PRO A 34 12.68 21.46 -31.25
C PRO A 34 11.74 21.12 -30.09
N SER A 35 10.72 20.34 -30.39
CA SER A 35 9.84 19.77 -29.38
C SER A 35 10.66 19.00 -28.33
N LYS A 36 10.08 18.77 -27.14
CA LYS A 36 10.72 17.93 -26.11
C LYS A 36 11.14 16.56 -26.64
N GLU A 37 10.36 16.00 -27.57
CA GLU A 37 10.62 14.70 -28.19
C GLU A 37 11.78 14.78 -29.19
N GLU A 38 11.87 15.83 -29.99
CA GLU A 38 13.00 16.06 -30.91
C GLU A 38 14.31 16.33 -30.16
N THR A 39 14.24 17.06 -29.05
CA THR A 39 15.41 17.33 -28.21
C THR A 39 15.92 16.05 -27.55
N ALA A 40 15.02 15.23 -27.01
CA ALA A 40 15.38 13.92 -26.45
C ALA A 40 15.98 13.00 -27.52
N THR A 41 15.37 12.93 -28.70
CA THR A 41 15.86 12.10 -29.82
C THR A 41 17.23 12.55 -30.30
N ARG A 42 17.48 13.86 -30.41
CA ARG A 42 18.79 14.41 -30.77
C ARG A 42 19.87 14.08 -29.74
N ILE A 43 19.55 14.16 -28.46
CA ILE A 43 20.47 13.77 -27.38
C ILE A 43 20.78 12.27 -27.47
N GLU A 44 19.77 11.42 -27.73
CA GLU A 44 19.97 9.97 -27.89
C GLU A 44 20.85 9.62 -29.09
N ILE A 45 20.66 10.30 -30.23
CA ILE A 45 21.51 10.13 -31.42
C ILE A 45 22.94 10.58 -31.13
N LEU A 46 23.13 11.75 -30.50
CA LEU A 46 24.45 12.24 -30.11
C LEU A 46 25.14 11.26 -29.16
N ILE A 47 24.43 10.75 -28.16
CA ILE A 47 24.96 9.79 -27.20
C ILE A 47 25.30 8.45 -27.89
N ALA A 48 24.43 7.93 -28.77
CA ALA A 48 24.69 6.71 -29.52
C ALA A 48 25.88 6.85 -30.47
N MET A 49 25.98 8.00 -31.16
CA MET A 49 27.09 8.31 -32.08
C MET A 49 28.42 8.53 -31.35
N THR A 50 28.38 9.07 -30.12
CA THR A 50 29.59 9.35 -29.35
C THR A 50 30.12 8.11 -28.64
N TYR A 51 29.24 7.16 -28.25
CA TYR A 51 29.62 6.08 -27.34
C TYR A 51 29.41 4.65 -27.88
N GLY A 52 28.72 4.45 -29.00
CA GLY A 52 28.56 3.16 -29.68
C GLY A 52 27.72 2.09 -28.93
N ASP A 53 27.69 2.10 -27.60
CA ASP A 53 26.93 1.18 -26.74
C ASP A 53 25.83 1.93 -25.93
N PRO A 54 24.54 1.64 -26.17
CA PRO A 54 23.42 2.19 -25.41
C PRO A 54 23.52 1.98 -23.89
N LYS A 55 24.21 0.94 -23.41
CA LYS A 55 24.42 0.72 -21.97
C LYS A 55 25.45 1.68 -21.39
N ALA A 56 26.53 1.97 -22.11
CA ALA A 56 27.55 2.92 -21.68
C ALA A 56 26.96 4.34 -21.59
N ALA A 57 26.17 4.70 -22.60
CA ALA A 57 25.33 5.88 -22.64
C ALA A 57 24.44 6.05 -21.39
N ASP A 58 23.65 5.03 -21.06
CA ASP A 58 22.77 5.05 -19.90
C ASP A 58 23.55 5.16 -18.58
N ALA A 59 24.69 4.47 -18.46
CA ALA A 59 25.57 4.56 -17.28
C ALA A 59 26.17 5.96 -17.09
N MET A 60 26.55 6.64 -18.18
CA MET A 60 27.06 8.02 -18.12
C MET A 60 25.97 9.01 -17.75
N VAL A 61 24.77 8.90 -18.34
CA VAL A 61 23.60 9.70 -17.95
C VAL A 61 23.31 9.50 -16.47
N GLN A 62 23.31 8.25 -15.99
CA GLN A 62 23.11 7.94 -14.59
C GLN A 62 24.15 8.61 -13.68
N THR A 63 25.43 8.50 -14.03
CA THR A 63 26.55 9.08 -13.27
C THR A 63 26.47 10.61 -13.24
N TYR A 64 26.19 11.25 -14.38
CA TYR A 64 26.02 12.69 -14.46
C TYR A 64 24.82 13.16 -13.63
N SER A 65 23.67 12.50 -13.77
CA SER A 65 22.47 12.81 -13.01
C SER A 65 22.70 12.65 -11.50
N GLN A 66 23.41 11.61 -11.04
CA GLN A 66 23.78 11.46 -9.63
C GLN A 66 24.64 12.63 -9.15
N LYS A 67 25.68 13.00 -9.93
CA LYS A 67 26.61 14.07 -9.60
C LYS A 67 25.92 15.44 -9.49
N VAL A 68 24.86 15.67 -10.26
CA VAL A 68 24.10 16.94 -10.24
C VAL A 68 22.98 16.92 -9.20
N CYS A 69 22.17 15.85 -9.17
CA CYS A 69 20.98 15.78 -8.33
C CYS A 69 21.34 15.72 -6.84
N ARG A 70 22.35 14.92 -6.47
CA ARG A 70 22.64 14.67 -5.05
C ARG A 70 23.05 15.93 -4.29
N PRO A 71 24.03 16.74 -4.75
CA PRO A 71 24.40 17.97 -4.06
C PRO A 71 23.23 18.96 -3.95
N PHE A 72 22.40 19.03 -4.99
CA PHE A 72 21.21 19.89 -4.98
C PHE A 72 20.19 19.45 -3.90
N VAL A 73 19.88 18.15 -3.86
CA VAL A 73 18.92 17.60 -2.89
C VAL A 73 19.46 17.72 -1.46
N GLU A 74 20.75 17.48 -1.25
CA GLU A 74 21.40 17.64 0.06
C GLU A 74 21.39 19.11 0.51
N ALA A 75 21.72 20.06 -0.37
CA ALA A 75 21.67 21.48 -0.07
C ALA A 75 20.25 21.94 0.26
N MET A 76 19.25 21.50 -0.51
CA MET A 76 17.83 21.76 -0.23
C MET A 76 17.42 21.18 1.13
N HIS A 77 17.86 19.95 1.44
CA HIS A 77 17.57 19.30 2.73
C HIS A 77 18.17 20.04 3.92
N GLN A 78 19.37 20.62 3.76
CA GLN A 78 20.04 21.38 4.82
C GLN A 78 19.50 22.81 4.97
N ALA A 79 19.13 23.47 3.87
CA ALA A 79 18.76 24.89 3.87
C ALA A 79 17.29 25.15 4.21
N LEU A 80 16.38 24.26 3.78
CA LEU A 80 14.93 24.46 3.96
C LEU A 80 14.44 23.72 5.21
N PRO A 81 13.47 24.27 5.97
CA PRO A 81 12.76 23.52 7.01
C PRO A 81 11.88 22.41 6.42
N ARG A 82 11.52 21.42 7.24
CA ARG A 82 10.80 20.20 6.81
C ARG A 82 9.52 20.52 6.06
N GLU A 83 8.76 21.50 6.52
CA GLU A 83 7.46 21.89 5.96
C GLU A 83 7.60 22.37 4.51
N LEU A 84 8.63 23.19 4.22
CA LEU A 84 8.89 23.67 2.86
C LEU A 84 9.40 22.53 1.96
N ARG A 85 10.18 21.60 2.51
CA ARG A 85 10.62 20.40 1.77
C ARG A 85 9.45 19.50 1.41
N ASP A 86 8.54 19.26 2.35
CA ASP A 86 7.31 18.50 2.10
C ASP A 86 6.45 19.16 1.00
N MET A 87 6.40 20.49 0.91
CA MET A 87 5.73 21.18 -0.21
C MET A 87 6.41 20.88 -1.56
N VAL A 88 7.74 20.93 -1.62
CA VAL A 88 8.51 20.58 -2.83
C VAL A 88 8.28 19.12 -3.22
N TYR A 89 8.35 18.20 -2.27
CA TYR A 89 8.11 16.78 -2.51
C TYR A 89 6.67 16.51 -2.98
N ASN A 90 5.68 17.16 -2.36
CA ASN A 90 4.29 17.04 -2.80
C ASN A 90 4.11 17.48 -4.26
N TYR A 91 4.76 18.58 -4.65
CA TYR A 91 4.80 19.06 -6.02
C TYR A 91 5.49 18.06 -6.97
N LEU A 92 6.68 17.56 -6.60
CA LEU A 92 7.46 16.61 -7.40
C LEU A 92 6.71 15.30 -7.66
N PHE A 93 6.08 14.74 -6.63
CA PHE A 93 5.33 13.50 -6.75
C PHE A 93 3.95 13.70 -7.37
N ASN A 94 3.49 14.95 -7.49
CA ASN A 94 2.12 15.30 -7.86
C ASN A 94 1.13 14.47 -7.03
N VAL A 95 1.37 14.44 -5.71
CA VAL A 95 0.74 13.48 -4.78
C VAL A 95 -0.79 13.57 -4.82
N GLU A 96 -1.32 14.76 -5.08
CA GLU A 96 -2.76 15.00 -5.23
C GLU A 96 -3.41 14.13 -6.33
N ARG A 97 -2.65 13.77 -7.38
CA ARG A 97 -3.13 12.90 -8.46
C ARG A 97 -2.99 11.41 -8.15
N LEU A 98 -2.31 11.03 -7.06
CA LEU A 98 -2.23 9.65 -6.60
C LEU A 98 -3.52 9.29 -5.86
N ARG A 99 -4.60 9.01 -6.61
CA ARG A 99 -5.85 8.52 -6.03
C ARG A 99 -5.59 7.26 -5.18
N VAL A 100 -6.05 7.34 -3.93
CA VAL A 100 -5.97 6.36 -2.84
C VAL A 100 -6.14 4.89 -3.27
N GLY A 101 -7.06 4.58 -4.20
CA GLY A 101 -7.34 3.19 -4.61
C GLY A 101 -6.31 2.55 -5.56
N ASN A 102 -5.53 3.34 -6.31
CA ASN A 102 -4.55 2.84 -7.27
C ASN A 102 -3.11 2.88 -6.76
N ALA A 103 -2.90 3.51 -5.61
CA ALA A 103 -1.58 3.79 -5.07
C ALA A 103 -0.79 2.51 -4.78
N ARG A 104 -1.40 1.44 -4.26
CA ARG A 104 -0.72 0.15 -4.05
C ARG A 104 -0.26 -0.51 -5.35
N ARG A 105 -1.11 -0.53 -6.39
CA ARG A 105 -0.71 -1.08 -7.72
C ARG A 105 0.41 -0.25 -8.33
N ARG A 106 0.33 1.08 -8.20
CA ARG A 106 1.38 1.99 -8.66
C ARG A 106 2.66 1.79 -7.87
N LEU A 107 2.63 1.76 -6.54
CA LEU A 107 3.81 1.58 -5.69
C LEU A 107 4.49 0.25 -5.98
N LYS A 108 3.72 -0.85 -6.09
CA LYS A 108 4.26 -2.16 -6.48
C LYS A 108 4.88 -2.13 -7.88
N LYS A 109 4.28 -1.42 -8.84
CA LYS A 109 4.85 -1.23 -10.18
C LYS A 109 6.13 -0.39 -10.13
N ILE A 110 6.13 0.67 -9.32
CA ILE A 110 7.27 1.58 -9.12
C ILE A 110 8.45 0.83 -8.53
N VAL A 111 8.22 0.09 -7.44
CA VAL A 111 9.25 -0.69 -6.75
C VAL A 111 9.72 -1.85 -7.62
N LYS A 112 8.81 -2.62 -8.23
CA LYS A 112 9.19 -3.83 -8.97
C LYS A 112 9.87 -3.53 -10.32
N ASP A 113 9.39 -2.53 -11.06
CA ASP A 113 9.82 -2.31 -12.45
C ASP A 113 10.96 -1.28 -12.53
N GLN A 114 11.03 -0.29 -11.62
CA GLN A 114 11.97 0.83 -11.77
C GLN A 114 13.19 0.78 -10.84
N TRP A 115 13.13 0.04 -9.73
CA TRP A 115 14.31 -0.15 -8.89
C TRP A 115 15.35 -1.08 -9.52
N LYS A 116 14.90 -2.00 -10.37
CA LYS A 116 15.79 -2.96 -11.05
C LYS A 116 16.47 -2.37 -12.28
N ARG A 117 15.85 -1.39 -12.94
CA ARG A 117 16.36 -0.69 -14.12
C ARG A 117 15.74 0.70 -14.15
N PRO A 118 16.42 1.74 -13.67
CA PRO A 118 15.88 3.07 -13.79
C PRO A 118 15.93 3.46 -15.28
N THR A 119 14.82 3.27 -15.98
CA THR A 119 14.68 3.65 -17.40
C THR A 119 14.86 5.15 -17.53
N ARG A 120 15.54 5.60 -18.60
CA ARG A 120 15.78 6.99 -18.98
C ARG A 120 14.68 7.95 -18.49
N PRO A 121 15.03 9.13 -17.96
CA PRO A 121 14.07 10.07 -17.39
C PRO A 121 13.14 10.66 -18.45
N ASN A 122 12.13 9.92 -18.93
CA ASN A 122 11.22 10.44 -19.95
C ASN A 122 9.73 10.48 -19.54
N ARG A 123 9.26 9.74 -18.51
CA ARG A 123 7.83 9.81 -18.12
C ARG A 123 7.48 9.72 -16.62
N LEU A 124 8.40 9.36 -15.73
CA LEU A 124 8.18 9.32 -14.27
C LEU A 124 9.41 9.83 -13.50
N SER A 125 9.72 11.12 -13.67
CA SER A 125 10.92 11.80 -13.14
C SER A 125 11.10 11.70 -11.62
N TRP A 126 10.02 11.49 -10.86
CA TRP A 126 10.07 11.57 -9.41
C TRP A 126 10.68 10.35 -8.72
N ILE A 127 10.70 9.19 -9.38
CA ILE A 127 11.19 7.92 -8.79
C ILE A 127 12.71 7.94 -8.62
N TRP A 128 13.40 8.75 -9.42
CA TRP A 128 14.84 9.01 -9.27
C TRP A 128 15.16 9.66 -7.93
N PHE A 129 14.30 10.55 -7.41
CA PHE A 129 14.48 11.14 -6.08
C PHE A 129 14.26 10.15 -4.94
N LEU A 130 13.61 9.00 -5.20
CA LEU A 130 13.51 7.90 -4.24
C LEU A 130 14.70 6.94 -4.30
N ASN A 131 15.69 7.18 -5.15
CA ASN A 131 16.91 6.39 -5.20
C ASN A 131 18.02 7.09 -4.39
N ALA A 132 18.61 6.35 -3.44
CA ALA A 132 19.64 6.87 -2.54
C ALA A 132 20.86 7.44 -3.28
N ALA A 133 21.19 6.90 -4.46
CA ALA A 133 22.31 7.38 -5.25
C ALA A 133 22.10 8.82 -5.79
N PHE A 134 20.85 9.28 -5.89
CA PHE A 134 20.49 10.59 -6.44
C PHE A 134 20.07 11.60 -5.38
N ALA A 135 19.50 11.14 -4.26
CA ALA A 135 18.97 12.00 -3.21
C ALA A 135 19.75 11.92 -1.89
N GLY A 136 20.57 10.88 -1.69
CA GLY A 136 21.10 10.51 -0.38
C GLY A 136 20.05 9.80 0.49
N ASP A 137 20.49 9.15 1.56
CA ASP A 137 19.61 8.32 2.40
C ASP A 137 18.60 9.14 3.21
N ASN A 138 19.03 10.25 3.81
CA ASN A 138 18.15 11.08 4.64
C ASN A 138 17.02 11.71 3.81
N PRO A 139 17.29 12.41 2.69
CA PRO A 139 16.21 12.99 1.89
C PRO A 139 15.32 11.90 1.28
N ARG A 140 15.89 10.76 0.86
CA ARG A 140 15.12 9.60 0.38
C ARG A 140 14.13 9.10 1.43
N ARG A 141 14.58 8.91 2.68
CA ARG A 141 13.74 8.45 3.78
C ARG A 141 12.60 9.43 4.03
N GLU A 142 12.91 10.71 4.13
CA GLU A 142 11.94 11.79 4.34
C GLU A 142 10.88 11.86 3.22
N MET A 143 11.32 11.75 1.96
CA MET A 143 10.41 11.66 0.81
C MET A 143 9.50 10.43 0.86
N LEU A 144 10.03 9.28 1.28
CA LEU A 144 9.27 8.05 1.43
C LEU A 144 8.26 8.13 2.57
N GLU A 145 8.59 8.77 3.69
CA GLU A 145 7.66 9.04 4.79
C GLU A 145 6.45 9.82 4.29
N LEU A 146 6.67 10.92 3.56
CA LEU A 146 5.59 11.73 2.99
C LEU A 146 4.75 10.91 2.01
N LEU A 147 5.40 10.15 1.12
CA LEU A 147 4.72 9.30 0.16
C LEU A 147 3.88 8.23 0.87
N TYR A 148 4.43 7.56 1.88
CA TYR A 148 3.75 6.51 2.63
C TYR A 148 2.58 7.08 3.44
N ALA A 149 2.77 8.21 4.11
CA ALA A 149 1.70 8.92 4.82
C ALA A 149 0.51 9.21 3.91
N ARG A 150 0.76 9.53 2.64
CA ARG A 150 -0.30 9.85 1.67
C ARG A 150 -0.92 8.61 1.02
N VAL A 151 -0.09 7.65 0.63
CA VAL A 151 -0.51 6.42 -0.06
C VAL A 151 -1.23 5.46 0.88
N PHE A 152 -0.75 5.33 2.12
CA PHE A 152 -1.26 4.37 3.09
C PHE A 152 -2.25 4.98 4.10
N ALA A 153 -2.49 6.30 4.06
CA ALA A 153 -3.50 6.96 4.91
C ALA A 153 -4.86 6.26 4.82
N ILE A 154 -5.28 5.85 3.63
CA ILE A 154 -6.50 5.07 3.41
C ILE A 154 -6.14 3.85 2.56
N LEU A 155 -6.34 2.66 3.11
CA LEU A 155 -6.09 1.40 2.44
C LEU A 155 -7.39 0.64 2.26
N ASP A 156 -7.75 0.35 1.01
CA ASP A 156 -8.85 -0.55 0.69
C ASP A 156 -8.30 -1.87 0.17
N TYR A 157 -8.51 -2.94 0.93
CA TYR A 157 -8.11 -4.30 0.61
C TYR A 157 -9.32 -5.11 0.18
N PRO A 158 -9.52 -5.30 -1.14
CA PRO A 158 -10.36 -6.38 -1.63
C PRO A 158 -9.61 -7.69 -1.37
N CYS A 159 -9.82 -8.29 -0.19
CA CYS A 159 -9.05 -9.44 0.25
C CYS A 159 -9.72 -10.73 -0.23
N THR A 160 -9.06 -11.37 -1.19
CA THR A 160 -9.08 -12.83 -1.36
C THR A 160 -7.92 -13.51 -0.61
N ILE A 161 -6.88 -12.75 -0.23
CA ILE A 161 -5.67 -13.25 0.46
C ILE A 161 -5.25 -12.25 1.55
N LEU A 162 -5.29 -12.67 2.82
CA LEU A 162 -4.92 -11.84 3.98
C LEU A 162 -3.41 -11.65 4.16
N ASP A 163 -2.56 -12.48 3.53
CA ASP A 163 -1.08 -12.33 3.55
C ASP A 163 -0.61 -10.94 3.13
N SER A 164 -1.40 -10.26 2.30
CA SER A 164 -1.15 -8.88 1.91
C SER A 164 -1.13 -7.90 3.08
N LEU A 165 -1.92 -8.17 4.13
CA LEU A 165 -1.94 -7.38 5.35
C LEU A 165 -0.63 -7.55 6.12
N HIS A 166 -0.16 -8.80 6.26
CA HIS A 166 1.10 -9.12 6.93
C HIS A 166 2.28 -8.36 6.33
N ARG A 167 2.33 -8.25 4.99
CA ARG A 167 3.40 -7.51 4.29
C ARG A 167 3.51 -6.04 4.70
N LEU A 168 2.44 -5.41 5.20
CA LEU A 168 2.49 -4.01 5.63
C LEU A 168 3.47 -3.75 6.78
N GLY A 169 3.71 -4.73 7.64
CA GLY A 169 4.63 -4.58 8.77
C GLY A 169 5.84 -5.51 8.73
N THR A 170 6.03 -6.28 7.65
CA THR A 170 7.20 -7.14 7.51
C THR A 170 8.06 -6.83 6.30
N PHE A 171 7.57 -6.02 5.37
CA PHE A 171 8.27 -5.79 4.11
C PHE A 171 8.62 -4.31 3.94
N ASP A 172 9.86 -3.96 4.29
CA ASP A 172 10.47 -2.70 3.91
C ASP A 172 11.01 -2.83 2.48
N GLU A 173 10.13 -2.53 1.51
CA GLU A 173 10.50 -2.50 0.09
C GLU A 173 11.64 -1.51 -0.20
N SER A 174 11.82 -0.52 0.68
CA SER A 174 12.74 0.58 0.44
C SER A 174 14.15 0.38 1.00
N GLY A 175 14.28 -0.49 2.01
CA GLY A 175 15.49 -0.61 2.82
C GLY A 175 15.81 0.69 3.58
N CYS A 176 14.81 1.47 3.98
CA CYS A 176 14.97 2.71 4.76
C CYS A 176 14.60 2.55 6.25
N GLY A 177 14.24 1.35 6.68
CA GLY A 177 13.62 1.11 7.98
C GLY A 177 12.19 1.64 8.08
N LEU A 178 11.52 1.87 6.94
CA LEU A 178 10.15 2.38 6.91
C LEU A 178 9.17 1.25 6.61
N LEU A 179 8.26 1.00 7.55
CA LEU A 179 7.20 0.01 7.38
C LEU A 179 5.88 0.71 7.02
N PRO A 180 5.18 0.30 5.95
CA PRO A 180 3.89 0.86 5.56
C PRO A 180 2.86 0.91 6.70
N ILE A 181 2.86 -0.06 7.60
CA ILE A 181 1.89 -0.19 8.69
C ILE A 181 1.90 1.03 9.64
N HIS A 182 3.03 1.71 9.81
CA HIS A 182 3.16 2.89 10.68
C HIS A 182 2.37 4.11 10.15
N PHE A 183 2.12 4.14 8.83
CA PHE A 183 1.45 5.24 8.14
C PHE A 183 -0.05 5.01 7.93
N VAL A 184 -0.54 3.81 8.26
CA VAL A 184 -1.96 3.48 8.05
C VAL A 184 -2.83 4.23 9.05
N ARG A 185 -3.83 4.94 8.55
CA ARG A 185 -4.83 5.63 9.40
C ARG A 185 -6.23 5.08 9.20
N HIS A 186 -6.59 4.71 7.97
CA HIS A 186 -7.87 4.09 7.66
C HIS A 186 -7.64 2.79 6.89
N LEU A 187 -8.07 1.66 7.46
CA LEU A 187 -7.93 0.35 6.83
C LEU A 187 -9.30 -0.25 6.57
N ARG A 188 -9.70 -0.40 5.31
CA ARG A 188 -10.87 -1.17 4.90
C ARG A 188 -10.41 -2.53 4.40
N VAL A 189 -10.93 -3.61 4.99
CA VAL A 189 -10.70 -4.99 4.56
C VAL A 189 -12.02 -5.58 4.12
N ARG A 190 -12.18 -5.87 2.83
CA ARG A 190 -13.35 -6.58 2.32
C ARG A 190 -13.02 -8.06 2.15
N LEU A 191 -13.52 -8.90 3.05
CA LEU A 191 -13.42 -10.35 3.00
C LEU A 191 -14.56 -10.87 2.12
N VAL A 192 -14.28 -11.05 0.82
CA VAL A 192 -15.29 -11.51 -0.15
C VAL A 192 -15.30 -13.03 -0.21
N VAL A 193 -16.41 -13.66 0.17
CA VAL A 193 -16.59 -15.11 0.00
C VAL A 193 -17.13 -15.38 -1.41
N GLY A 194 -16.23 -15.77 -2.31
CA GLY A 194 -16.53 -15.96 -3.72
C GLY A 194 -17.27 -17.28 -4.03
N THR A 195 -17.90 -17.33 -5.21
CA THR A 195 -18.61 -18.53 -5.71
C THR A 195 -17.70 -19.59 -6.32
N TRP A 196 -16.55 -19.16 -6.87
CA TRP A 196 -15.54 -20.01 -7.56
C TRP A 196 -14.23 -20.13 -6.78
N TRP A 197 -13.94 -19.17 -5.91
CA TRP A 197 -12.84 -19.23 -4.97
C TRP A 197 -13.39 -19.75 -3.65
N THR A 198 -13.40 -21.08 -3.49
CA THR A 198 -13.75 -21.77 -2.24
C THR A 198 -12.72 -21.55 -1.13
N GLY A 199 -12.05 -20.39 -1.12
CA GLY A 199 -11.50 -19.76 0.07
C GLY A 199 -12.65 -19.34 0.97
N LYS A 200 -13.33 -20.35 1.49
CA LYS A 200 -14.27 -20.30 2.60
C LYS A 200 -13.70 -19.37 3.67
N LEU A 201 -14.54 -18.63 4.40
CA LEU A 201 -14.13 -17.83 5.56
C LEU A 201 -13.59 -18.79 6.64
N ARG A 202 -12.40 -19.31 6.41
CA ARG A 202 -11.68 -20.30 7.18
C ARG A 202 -10.24 -19.87 7.19
N ASP A 203 -9.65 -19.87 8.38
CA ASP A 203 -8.24 -19.56 8.54
C ASP A 203 -7.39 -20.51 7.68
N PRO A 204 -6.46 -19.99 6.86
CA PRO A 204 -5.58 -20.79 6.01
C PRO A 204 -4.80 -21.87 6.75
N LEU A 205 -4.55 -21.72 8.06
CA LEU A 205 -3.89 -22.73 8.90
C LEU A 205 -4.58 -24.10 8.81
N TYR A 206 -5.89 -24.13 8.54
CA TYR A 206 -6.68 -25.36 8.51
C TYR A 206 -6.97 -25.84 7.09
N TRP A 207 -6.32 -25.28 6.08
CA TRP A 207 -6.43 -25.75 4.70
C TRP A 207 -5.45 -26.90 4.49
N SER A 208 -5.98 -28.14 4.45
CA SER A 208 -5.22 -29.39 4.38
C SER A 208 -4.18 -29.47 3.25
N ASN A 209 -4.29 -28.63 2.22
CA ASN A 209 -3.52 -28.77 0.98
C ASN A 209 -2.70 -27.51 0.61
N LYS A 210 -2.56 -26.51 1.49
CA LYS A 210 -1.83 -25.28 1.17
C LYS A 210 -0.78 -24.93 2.22
N SER A 211 0.37 -25.57 2.13
CA SER A 211 1.59 -25.15 2.83
C SER A 211 2.01 -23.74 2.37
N GLY A 212 2.21 -22.83 3.33
CA GLY A 212 2.81 -21.51 3.08
C GLY A 212 1.88 -20.30 3.12
N LEU A 213 0.56 -20.48 3.35
CA LEU A 213 -0.33 -19.35 3.64
C LEU A 213 -0.25 -18.99 5.13
N LEU A 214 -0.38 -17.70 5.44
CA LEU A 214 -0.36 -17.23 6.82
C LEU A 214 -1.74 -17.38 7.47
N SER A 215 -1.74 -17.70 8.76
CA SER A 215 -2.98 -17.73 9.53
C SER A 215 -3.58 -16.32 9.65
N TRP A 216 -4.88 -16.24 9.94
CA TRP A 216 -5.51 -14.95 10.22
C TRP A 216 -4.88 -14.28 11.43
N LYS A 217 -4.60 -15.06 12.47
CA LYS A 217 -3.92 -14.56 13.68
C LYS A 217 -2.60 -13.87 13.32
N SER A 218 -1.76 -14.50 12.49
CA SER A 218 -0.49 -13.91 12.04
C SER A 218 -0.71 -12.68 11.16
N CYS A 219 -1.67 -12.72 10.23
CA CYS A 219 -1.98 -11.57 9.38
C CYS A 219 -2.47 -10.36 10.18
N PHE A 220 -3.34 -10.57 11.17
CA PHE A 220 -3.89 -9.50 12.00
C PHE A 220 -2.92 -9.02 13.07
N ALA A 221 -2.04 -9.87 13.59
CA ALA A 221 -1.05 -9.48 14.59
C ALA A 221 -0.18 -8.28 14.16
N ILE A 222 0.02 -8.09 12.85
CA ILE A 222 0.76 -6.96 12.31
C ILE A 222 0.14 -5.60 12.67
N LEU A 223 -1.18 -5.55 12.87
CA LEU A 223 -1.90 -4.33 13.21
C LEU A 223 -1.52 -3.78 14.59
N ARG A 224 -0.87 -4.57 15.44
CA ARG A 224 -0.30 -4.09 16.71
C ARG A 224 0.78 -3.05 16.51
N GLN A 225 1.48 -3.10 15.37
CA GLN A 225 2.51 -2.16 14.99
C GLN A 225 1.96 -0.82 14.49
N VAL A 226 0.63 -0.67 14.36
CA VAL A 226 0.04 0.62 14.01
C VAL A 226 0.40 1.66 15.06
N GLU A 227 1.04 2.73 14.61
CA GLU A 227 1.33 3.92 15.40
C GLU A 227 0.08 4.81 15.50
N ASN A 228 -0.01 5.61 16.56
CA ASN A 228 -1.11 6.56 16.77
C ASN A 228 -2.51 5.91 16.70
N LYS A 229 -2.70 4.81 17.45
CA LYS A 229 -3.92 3.99 17.47
C LYS A 229 -5.20 4.80 17.68
N ARG A 230 -5.17 5.90 18.45
CA ARG A 230 -6.30 6.84 18.65
C ARG A 230 -6.87 7.42 17.35
N TYR A 231 -6.04 7.57 16.31
CA TYR A 231 -6.46 8.08 15.00
C TYR A 231 -6.63 6.97 13.96
N PHE A 232 -6.43 5.72 14.35
CA PHE A 232 -6.61 4.57 13.47
C PHE A 232 -8.09 4.17 13.40
N ARG A 233 -8.59 4.00 12.18
CA ARG A 233 -9.91 3.43 11.91
C ARG A 233 -9.79 2.19 11.05
N MET A 234 -10.45 1.12 11.44
CA MET A 234 -10.50 -0.13 10.67
C MET A 234 -11.94 -0.50 10.37
N ARG A 235 -12.21 -0.93 9.15
CA ARG A 235 -13.51 -1.43 8.72
C ARG A 235 -13.34 -2.78 8.03
N ILE A 236 -13.75 -3.85 8.69
CA ILE A 236 -13.78 -5.19 8.09
C ILE A 236 -15.19 -5.47 7.59
N ILE A 237 -15.33 -5.77 6.31
CA ILE A 237 -16.60 -6.08 5.66
C ILE A 237 -16.52 -7.53 5.18
N ILE A 238 -17.31 -8.41 5.78
CA ILE A 238 -17.49 -9.78 5.33
C ILE A 238 -18.61 -9.79 4.31
N ALA A 239 -18.28 -9.98 3.04
CA ALA A 239 -19.24 -9.91 1.93
C ALA A 239 -19.61 -11.29 1.39
N ASN A 240 -20.80 -11.38 0.80
CA ASN A 240 -21.45 -12.59 0.27
C ASN A 240 -21.74 -13.69 1.33
N PRO A 241 -22.48 -13.36 2.41
CA PRO A 241 -22.77 -14.27 3.50
C PRO A 241 -23.70 -15.41 3.13
N GLY A 242 -24.42 -15.34 2.00
CA GLY A 242 -25.25 -16.44 1.50
C GLY A 242 -24.48 -17.75 1.29
N ARG A 243 -23.15 -17.74 1.44
CA ARG A 243 -22.31 -18.95 1.49
C ARG A 243 -21.46 -19.17 2.75
N ILE A 244 -21.65 -18.35 3.77
CA ILE A 244 -20.89 -18.40 5.02
C ILE A 244 -21.78 -19.10 6.03
N SER A 245 -21.24 -19.85 7.00
CA SER A 245 -22.05 -20.32 8.14
C SER A 245 -21.91 -19.32 9.29
N THR A 246 -22.92 -19.18 10.16
CA THR A 246 -22.80 -18.32 11.35
C THR A 246 -21.66 -18.77 12.26
N LYS A 247 -21.33 -20.06 12.26
CA LYS A 247 -20.14 -20.62 12.94
C LYS A 247 -18.83 -20.07 12.38
N HIS A 248 -18.69 -19.91 11.05
CA HIS A 248 -17.48 -19.31 10.45
C HIS A 248 -17.32 -17.83 10.84
N VAL A 249 -18.42 -17.08 10.86
CA VAL A 249 -18.41 -15.69 11.34
C VAL A 249 -18.01 -15.67 12.82
N GLY A 250 -18.59 -16.54 13.65
CA GLY A 250 -18.23 -16.68 15.05
C GLY A 250 -16.74 -17.00 15.27
N HIS A 251 -16.19 -17.93 14.50
CA HIS A 251 -14.77 -18.27 14.54
C HIS A 251 -13.88 -17.08 14.15
N PHE A 252 -14.22 -16.37 13.07
CA PHE A 252 -13.53 -15.14 12.69
C PHE A 252 -13.54 -14.11 13.82
N LEU A 253 -14.72 -13.88 14.42
CA LEU A 253 -14.88 -12.95 15.53
C LEU A 253 -14.02 -13.35 16.72
N GLU A 254 -13.96 -14.64 17.04
CA GLU A 254 -13.13 -15.18 18.12
C GLU A 254 -11.64 -14.98 17.88
N VAL A 255 -11.14 -15.32 16.69
CA VAL A 255 -9.73 -15.12 16.32
C VAL A 255 -9.35 -13.64 16.36
N PHE A 256 -10.25 -12.76 15.91
CA PHE A 256 -10.01 -11.33 15.87
C PHE A 256 -10.22 -10.62 17.22
N ARG A 257 -10.97 -11.22 18.15
CA ARG A 257 -11.38 -10.61 19.43
C ARG A 257 -10.22 -10.04 20.25
N PRO A 258 -9.09 -10.75 20.47
CA PRO A 258 -8.01 -10.20 21.28
C PRO A 258 -7.47 -8.90 20.71
N LEU A 259 -7.31 -8.84 19.38
CA LEU A 259 -6.82 -7.63 18.70
C LEU A 259 -7.88 -6.52 18.69
N TYR A 260 -9.16 -6.87 18.50
CA TYR A 260 -10.25 -5.89 18.60
C TYR A 260 -10.23 -5.17 19.95
N CYS A 261 -10.15 -5.92 21.05
CA CYS A 261 -10.11 -5.36 22.39
C CYS A 261 -8.85 -4.49 22.58
N GLU A 262 -7.67 -5.02 22.23
CA GLU A 262 -6.40 -4.30 22.38
C GLU A 262 -6.40 -2.95 21.65
N LEU A 263 -6.83 -2.94 20.39
CA LEU A 263 -6.85 -1.72 19.57
C LEU A 263 -7.92 -0.73 20.04
N THR A 264 -9.13 -1.19 20.40
CA THR A 264 -10.20 -0.30 20.87
C THR A 264 -9.87 0.30 22.24
N THR A 265 -9.26 -0.46 23.16
CA THR A 265 -8.71 0.08 24.43
C THR A 265 -7.63 1.13 24.18
N ALA A 266 -6.82 0.98 23.13
CA ALA A 266 -5.84 1.99 22.71
C ALA A 266 -6.46 3.19 21.94
N GLY A 267 -7.78 3.27 21.86
CA GLY A 267 -8.53 4.37 21.26
C GLY A 267 -8.80 4.24 19.76
N ALA A 268 -8.50 3.09 19.13
CA ALA A 268 -8.81 2.89 17.72
C ALA A 268 -10.30 2.68 17.49
N HIS A 269 -10.79 3.08 16.31
CA HIS A 269 -12.17 2.88 15.90
C HIS A 269 -12.29 1.68 14.97
N ILE A 270 -12.84 0.57 15.45
CA ILE A 270 -12.98 -0.66 14.66
C ILE A 270 -14.45 -0.97 14.39
N TYR A 271 -14.75 -1.18 13.11
CA TYR A 271 -16.07 -1.57 12.62
C TYR A 271 -15.98 -2.94 11.97
N LEU A 272 -16.76 -3.89 12.47
CA LEU A 272 -16.92 -5.22 11.88
C LEU A 272 -18.30 -5.32 11.29
N GLN A 273 -18.41 -5.64 10.01
CA GLN A 273 -19.68 -5.62 9.31
C GLN A 273 -19.87 -6.86 8.46
N LEU A 274 -21.10 -7.36 8.41
CA LEU A 274 -21.54 -8.37 7.47
C LEU A 274 -22.35 -7.68 6.37
N ASP A 275 -21.87 -7.80 5.14
CA ASP A 275 -22.51 -7.27 3.93
C ASP A 275 -23.43 -8.34 3.36
N VAL A 276 -24.70 -8.26 3.76
CA VAL A 276 -25.75 -9.18 3.36
C VAL A 276 -26.42 -8.66 2.10
N CYS A 277 -25.79 -8.98 0.96
CA CYS A 277 -26.36 -8.74 -0.36
C CYS A 277 -27.10 -9.99 -0.82
N TYR A 278 -28.43 -9.92 -0.88
CA TYR A 278 -29.28 -10.97 -1.45
C TYR A 278 -30.48 -10.32 -2.14
N SER A 279 -30.80 -10.76 -3.36
CA SER A 279 -31.97 -10.30 -4.13
C SER A 279 -32.11 -8.77 -4.31
N GLY A 280 -30.99 -8.05 -4.41
CA GLY A 280 -30.97 -6.59 -4.63
C GLY A 280 -31.15 -5.73 -3.38
N ILE A 281 -31.23 -6.34 -2.18
CA ILE A 281 -31.18 -5.62 -0.91
C ILE A 281 -29.73 -5.59 -0.43
N ASP A 282 -29.15 -4.39 -0.37
CA ASP A 282 -27.83 -4.16 0.22
C ASP A 282 -27.99 -3.73 1.68
N SER A 283 -27.69 -4.65 2.60
CA SER A 283 -27.75 -4.37 4.04
C SER A 283 -26.43 -4.69 4.73
N LEU A 284 -25.98 -3.76 5.58
CA LEU A 284 -24.84 -3.97 6.47
C LEU A 284 -25.33 -4.27 7.88
N ILE A 285 -24.87 -5.37 8.45
CA ILE A 285 -25.09 -5.75 9.85
C ILE A 285 -23.82 -5.43 10.63
N ASP A 286 -23.94 -4.69 11.73
CA ASP A 286 -22.82 -4.39 12.63
C ASP A 286 -22.55 -5.58 13.57
N LEU A 287 -21.40 -6.22 13.40
CA LEU A 287 -20.98 -7.37 14.19
C LEU A 287 -20.31 -6.98 15.51
N CYS A 288 -19.95 -5.71 15.72
CA CYS A 288 -19.30 -5.26 16.96
C CYS A 288 -20.18 -5.52 18.20
N GLN A 289 -21.50 -5.41 18.05
CA GLN A 289 -22.48 -5.69 19.11
C GLN A 289 -22.38 -7.13 19.65
N LEU A 290 -21.88 -8.07 18.85
CA LEU A 290 -21.69 -9.45 19.30
C LEU A 290 -20.60 -9.54 20.37
N TYR A 291 -19.59 -8.66 20.37
CA TYR A 291 -18.53 -8.71 21.38
C TYR A 291 -19.01 -8.41 22.80
N GLU A 292 -20.13 -7.70 22.94
CA GLU A 292 -20.82 -7.41 24.21
C GLU A 292 -21.59 -8.63 24.75
N GLN A 293 -21.74 -9.67 23.92
CA GLN A 293 -22.53 -10.86 24.23
C GLN A 293 -21.63 -12.08 24.51
N ARG A 294 -22.18 -13.06 25.24
CA ARG A 294 -21.50 -14.35 25.46
C ARG A 294 -21.37 -15.12 24.14
N LYS A 295 -20.22 -15.76 23.91
CA LYS A 295 -19.89 -16.56 22.69
C LYS A 295 -21.02 -17.51 22.30
N ALA A 296 -21.58 -18.23 23.26
CA ALA A 296 -22.67 -19.19 23.04
C ALA A 296 -23.94 -18.57 22.41
N LYS A 297 -24.17 -17.26 22.57
CA LYS A 297 -25.34 -16.56 22.01
C LYS A 297 -25.11 -16.00 20.61
N TRP A 298 -23.86 -15.90 20.16
CA TRP A 298 -23.51 -15.21 18.91
C TRP A 298 -24.24 -15.74 17.69
N SER A 299 -24.30 -17.07 17.54
CA SER A 299 -24.95 -17.66 16.37
C SER A 299 -26.46 -17.40 16.37
N ALA A 300 -27.12 -17.39 17.53
CA ALA A 300 -28.55 -17.12 17.61
C ALA A 300 -28.85 -15.66 17.27
N ILE A 301 -28.11 -14.73 17.88
CA ILE A 301 -28.24 -13.28 17.64
C ILE A 301 -27.99 -12.97 16.17
N LEU A 302 -26.91 -13.49 15.58
CA LEU A 302 -26.59 -13.25 14.18
C LEU A 302 -27.69 -13.72 13.23
N LYS A 303 -28.28 -14.91 13.47
CA LYS A 303 -29.43 -15.41 12.69
C LYS A 303 -30.62 -14.45 12.78
N THR A 304 -30.91 -13.93 13.97
CA THR A 304 -31.97 -12.93 14.17
C THR A 304 -31.68 -11.65 13.38
N MET A 305 -30.47 -11.09 13.50
CA MET A 305 -30.07 -9.87 12.78
C MET A 305 -30.18 -10.03 11.26
N ILE A 306 -29.82 -11.20 10.73
CA ILE A 306 -29.94 -11.50 9.30
C ILE A 306 -31.41 -11.56 8.87
N ARG A 307 -32.25 -12.23 9.67
CA ARG A 307 -33.69 -12.33 9.41
C ARG A 307 -34.37 -10.96 9.44
N GLU A 308 -33.99 -10.09 10.38
CA GLU A 308 -34.50 -8.72 10.49
C GLU A 308 -34.16 -7.85 9.27
N LYS A 309 -33.09 -8.17 8.55
CA LYS A 309 -32.76 -7.53 7.26
C LYS A 309 -33.54 -8.12 6.07
N GLY A 310 -34.51 -9.00 6.31
CA GLY A 310 -35.31 -9.64 5.27
C GLY A 310 -34.53 -10.65 4.43
N VAL A 311 -33.35 -11.08 4.89
CA VAL A 311 -32.55 -12.07 4.17
C VAL A 311 -32.81 -13.44 4.76
N GLU A 312 -33.39 -14.31 3.96
CA GLU A 312 -33.49 -15.72 4.30
C GLU A 312 -32.11 -16.37 4.11
N TRP A 313 -31.57 -16.89 5.21
CA TRP A 313 -30.30 -17.58 5.16
C TRP A 313 -30.46 -18.92 4.43
N ASN A 314 -30.11 -18.95 3.15
CA ASN A 314 -30.14 -20.18 2.35
C ASN A 314 -29.00 -21.11 2.76
N ARG A 315 -29.22 -21.85 3.85
CA ARG A 315 -28.26 -22.77 4.46
C ARG A 315 -27.77 -23.79 3.43
N ALA A 316 -28.67 -24.37 2.64
CA ALA A 316 -28.34 -25.32 1.57
C ALA A 316 -27.27 -24.78 0.60
N ASN A 317 -27.40 -23.52 0.16
CA ASN A 317 -26.40 -22.89 -0.69
C ASN A 317 -25.08 -22.58 0.04
N ALA A 318 -25.11 -22.33 1.34
CA ALA A 318 -23.92 -22.07 2.13
C ALA A 318 -23.09 -23.30 2.45
N VAL A 319 -23.72 -24.45 2.60
CA VAL A 319 -23.02 -25.72 2.86
C VAL A 319 -22.71 -26.50 1.59
N ARG A 320 -23.34 -26.19 0.44
CA ARG A 320 -23.06 -26.85 -0.85
C ARG A 320 -21.57 -26.96 -1.22
N PRO A 321 -20.72 -25.92 -1.02
CA PRO A 321 -19.27 -26.04 -1.27
C PRO A 321 -18.50 -26.93 -0.28
N TRP A 322 -19.16 -27.37 0.79
CA TRP A 322 -18.63 -28.17 1.89
C TRP A 322 -19.16 -29.59 1.91
N MET A 323 -20.16 -29.89 1.09
CA MET A 323 -20.69 -31.23 0.93
C MET A 323 -19.59 -32.13 0.37
N PRO A 324 -19.28 -33.25 1.03
CA PRO A 324 -18.65 -34.37 0.34
C PRO A 324 -19.49 -34.70 -0.90
N LYS A 325 -18.84 -35.02 -2.03
CA LYS A 325 -19.53 -35.27 -3.30
C LYS A 325 -20.66 -36.32 -3.23
N TRP A 326 -20.69 -37.13 -2.18
CA TRP A 326 -21.65 -38.20 -1.95
C TRP A 326 -22.91 -37.78 -1.17
N VAL A 327 -22.96 -36.58 -0.57
CA VAL A 327 -24.18 -36.08 0.07
C VAL A 327 -25.04 -35.42 -1.00
N SER A 328 -26.15 -36.04 -1.38
CA SER A 328 -27.02 -35.58 -2.49
C SER A 328 -28.16 -34.67 -2.04
N LYS A 329 -28.54 -34.68 -0.75
CA LYS A 329 -29.55 -33.82 -0.13
C LYS A 329 -29.10 -33.40 1.28
N TRP A 330 -29.50 -32.18 1.68
CA TRP A 330 -29.20 -31.61 2.99
C TRP A 330 -30.47 -31.59 3.84
N ASP A 331 -30.48 -32.35 4.93
CA ASP A 331 -31.56 -32.47 5.91
C ASP A 331 -31.07 -32.10 7.32
N GLU A 332 -31.94 -32.26 8.33
CA GLU A 332 -31.60 -31.96 9.73
C GLU A 332 -30.44 -32.83 10.27
N GLU A 333 -30.28 -34.06 9.76
CA GLU A 333 -29.18 -34.95 10.12
C GLU A 333 -27.84 -34.48 9.53
N GLY A 334 -27.84 -34.03 8.27
CA GLY A 334 -26.68 -33.36 7.66
C GLY A 334 -26.29 -32.08 8.39
N ASP A 335 -27.26 -31.34 8.92
CA ASP A 335 -27.06 -30.17 9.78
C ASP A 335 -26.32 -30.52 11.06
N LYS A 336 -26.81 -31.54 11.78
CA LYS A 336 -26.20 -32.03 13.01
C LYS A 336 -24.79 -32.59 12.77
N ALA A 337 -24.60 -33.40 11.73
CA ALA A 337 -23.30 -33.97 11.38
C ALA A 337 -22.26 -32.90 10.99
N PHE A 338 -22.67 -31.85 10.28
CA PHE A 338 -21.78 -30.73 10.00
C PHE A 338 -21.45 -29.93 11.26
N ASP A 339 -22.45 -29.70 12.11
CA ASP A 339 -22.27 -28.98 13.35
C ASP A 339 -21.33 -29.74 14.32
N GLU A 340 -21.46 -31.06 14.41
CA GLU A 340 -20.56 -31.98 15.13
C GLU A 340 -19.16 -32.08 14.49
N ALA A 341 -19.07 -32.13 13.16
CA ALA A 341 -17.78 -32.11 12.46
C ALA A 341 -17.04 -30.78 12.60
N MET A 342 -17.78 -29.67 12.66
CA MET A 342 -17.22 -28.36 12.96
C MET A 342 -16.91 -28.22 14.43
N GLU A 343 -17.71 -28.74 15.36
CA GLU A 343 -17.40 -28.73 16.79
C GLU A 343 -16.20 -29.59 17.12
N SER A 344 -16.12 -30.84 16.65
CA SER A 344 -14.93 -31.69 16.81
C SER A 344 -13.67 -31.05 16.23
N ARG A 345 -13.79 -30.34 15.10
CA ARG A 345 -12.70 -29.54 14.57
C ARG A 345 -12.42 -28.32 15.43
N LEU A 346 -13.44 -27.55 15.84
CA LEU A 346 -13.33 -26.31 16.62
C LEU A 346 -12.83 -26.55 18.05
N ILE A 347 -13.09 -27.72 18.63
CA ILE A 347 -12.57 -28.15 19.95
C ILE A 347 -11.05 -28.26 19.91
N SER A 348 -10.45 -28.63 18.76
CA SER A 348 -8.99 -28.61 18.59
C SER A 348 -8.39 -27.20 18.44
N TYR A 349 -9.15 -26.13 18.74
CA TYR A 349 -8.69 -24.74 18.69
C TYR A 349 -8.55 -24.13 20.10
N GLU A 350 -9.04 -24.82 21.15
CA GLU A 350 -8.97 -24.38 22.55
C GLU A 350 -7.77 -25.00 23.31
N GLU A 351 -7.06 -25.95 22.71
CA GLU A 351 -5.72 -26.46 23.11
C GLU A 351 -4.64 -25.89 22.20
#